data_AF-A0A132GRN7-F1
#
_entry.id   AF-A0A132GRN7-F1
#
_cell.length_a   1.000
_cell.length_b   1.000
_cell.length_c   1.000
_cell.angle_alpha   90.00
_cell.angle_beta   90.00
_cell.angle_gamma   90.00
#
_symmetry.space_group_name_H-M   'P 1'
#
loop_
_entity.id
_entity.type
_entity.pdbx_description
1 polymer ?
#
loop_
_entity_poly.entity_id
_entity_poly.type
_entity_poly.pdbx_seq_one_letter_code
_entity_poly.pdbx_strand_id
1 'polypeptide(L)'
;GSVTIAQTDERHNVYVSDRRWKKIVRLLRTSAFVHDRTEVTADDLLPVYNCLWQEPEECEGIRAIVIRALYNDLTMQFASLRKNLENDIRVSRQHRATNRARQNMQLFDTNKKIYDNYYYHLLDHDTGNTYVLVADYQNMRQASRENAGQAGIIYKDPNNLQRSIIRTYDGSDTPRGASSVYLTRDEECIYINGVRFYIETLRRGEQQTLPTKKGSVSGRDFYEELEQLSTQIRQRTDAIHGNIFVSETDKKEVDEFVKNLFTEIAHTRQDMEKLED
;
A
#
# COMPACT_ATOMS: atom_id res chain seq x y z
N GLY A 1 -23.85 -16.38 2.50
CA GLY A 1 -22.99 -15.45 1.74
C GLY A 1 -23.73 -15.05 0.49
N SER A 2 -23.52 -13.84 -0.03
CA SER A 2 -24.14 -13.38 -1.27
C SER A 2 -23.24 -13.68 -2.47
N VAL A 3 -23.82 -14.17 -3.56
CA VAL A 3 -23.14 -14.46 -4.84
C VAL A 3 -23.69 -13.51 -5.91
N THR A 4 -22.82 -12.99 -6.76
CA THR A 4 -23.21 -12.21 -7.94
C THR A 4 -23.39 -13.16 -9.12
N ILE A 5 -24.52 -13.06 -9.81
CA ILE A 5 -24.81 -13.87 -11.00
C ILE A 5 -24.07 -13.29 -12.21
N ALA A 6 -23.54 -14.15 -13.07
CA ALA A 6 -23.06 -13.71 -14.37
C ALA A 6 -24.25 -13.19 -15.17
N GLN A 7 -24.21 -11.92 -15.58
CA GLN A 7 -25.20 -11.19 -16.40
C GLN A 7 -26.32 -10.42 -15.67
N THR A 8 -26.38 -10.42 -14.33
CA THR A 8 -27.25 -9.52 -13.55
C THR A 8 -26.54 -8.96 -12.32
N ASP A 9 -26.79 -7.70 -11.97
CA ASP A 9 -26.31 -7.09 -10.70
C ASP A 9 -27.05 -7.61 -9.45
N GLU A 10 -27.89 -8.64 -9.62
CA GLU A 10 -28.68 -9.24 -8.55
C GLU A 10 -27.80 -10.14 -7.66
N ARG A 11 -27.88 -9.90 -6.34
CA ARG A 11 -27.14 -10.67 -5.34
C ARG A 11 -28.03 -11.77 -4.77
N HIS A 12 -27.68 -13.02 -5.03
CA HIS A 12 -28.37 -14.17 -4.47
C HIS A 12 -27.70 -14.65 -3.19
N ASN A 13 -28.49 -14.90 -2.14
CA ASN A 13 -27.98 -15.46 -0.89
C ASN A 13 -28.02 -16.99 -0.95
N VAL A 14 -26.85 -17.60 -1.12
CA VAL A 14 -26.74 -19.06 -1.12
C VAL A 14 -26.68 -19.59 0.31
N TYR A 15 -27.65 -20.43 0.67
CA TYR A 15 -27.69 -21.13 1.95
C TYR A 15 -27.15 -22.56 1.81
N VAL A 16 -26.19 -22.91 2.68
CA VAL A 16 -25.57 -24.24 2.76
C VAL A 16 -25.80 -24.79 4.15
N SER A 17 -26.65 -25.82 4.26
CA SER A 17 -26.97 -26.45 5.56
C SER A 17 -25.80 -27.26 6.13
N ASP A 18 -25.77 -27.42 7.46
CA ASP A 18 -24.82 -28.30 8.17
C ASP A 18 -24.80 -29.73 7.62
N ARG A 19 -25.97 -30.25 7.19
CA ARG A 19 -26.07 -31.57 6.57
C ARG A 19 -25.28 -31.63 5.26
N ARG A 20 -25.33 -30.57 4.46
CA ARG A 20 -24.58 -30.45 3.19
C ARG A 20 -23.09 -30.32 3.48
N TRP A 21 -22.69 -29.49 4.45
CA TRP A 21 -21.29 -29.41 4.91
C TRP A 21 -20.72 -30.76 5.35
N LYS A 22 -21.46 -31.52 6.17
CA LYS A 22 -21.03 -32.88 6.58
C LYS A 22 -20.82 -33.84 5.41
N LYS A 23 -21.60 -33.70 4.33
CA LYS A 23 -21.42 -34.50 3.10
C LYS A 23 -20.20 -34.03 2.30
N ILE A 24 -20.01 -32.73 2.15
CA ILE A 24 -18.85 -32.12 1.48
C ILE A 24 -17.54 -32.61 2.12
N VAL A 25 -17.46 -32.61 3.46
CA VAL A 25 -16.27 -33.12 4.18
C VAL A 25 -15.96 -34.58 3.85
N ARG A 26 -16.98 -35.42 3.59
CA ARG A 26 -16.75 -36.80 3.16
C ARG A 26 -16.18 -36.85 1.73
N LEU A 27 -16.69 -36.04 0.82
CA LEU A 27 -16.15 -35.93 -0.55
C LEU A 27 -14.70 -35.46 -0.54
N LEU A 28 -14.37 -34.48 0.29
CA LEU A 28 -12.99 -34.01 0.46
C LEU A 28 -12.05 -35.11 0.94
N ARG A 29 -12.48 -35.91 1.93
CA ARG A 29 -11.70 -37.07 2.40
C ARG A 29 -11.53 -38.12 1.32
N THR A 30 -12.55 -38.37 0.51
CA THR A 30 -12.44 -39.27 -0.64
C THR A 30 -11.48 -38.71 -1.68
N SER A 31 -11.50 -37.39 -1.93
CA SER A 31 -10.54 -36.73 -2.82
C SER A 31 -9.11 -36.97 -2.33
N ALA A 32 -8.82 -36.68 -1.07
CA ALA A 32 -7.51 -36.95 -0.48
C ALA A 32 -7.10 -38.42 -0.60
N PHE A 33 -7.99 -39.35 -0.25
CA PHE A 33 -7.73 -40.78 -0.30
C PHE A 33 -7.38 -41.28 -1.71
N VAL A 34 -8.07 -40.81 -2.75
CA VAL A 34 -7.82 -41.22 -4.14
C VAL A 34 -6.48 -40.65 -4.67
N HIS A 35 -5.98 -39.58 -4.07
CA HIS A 35 -4.64 -39.05 -4.34
C HIS A 35 -3.56 -39.61 -3.40
N ASP A 36 -3.81 -40.76 -2.76
CA ASP A 36 -2.92 -41.41 -1.79
C ASP A 36 -2.50 -40.52 -0.60
N ARG A 37 -3.35 -39.54 -0.25
CA ARG A 37 -3.12 -38.65 0.90
C ARG A 37 -3.95 -39.07 2.10
N THR A 38 -3.36 -38.93 3.29
CA THR A 38 -4.03 -39.16 4.57
C THR A 38 -4.79 -37.94 5.08
N GLU A 39 -4.53 -36.77 4.51
CA GLU A 39 -5.09 -35.49 4.94
C GLU A 39 -5.61 -34.68 3.74
N VAL A 40 -6.71 -33.96 3.97
CA VAL A 40 -7.31 -33.03 3.00
C VAL A 40 -6.44 -31.78 2.90
N THR A 41 -6.11 -31.36 1.69
CA THR A 41 -5.38 -30.11 1.42
C THR A 41 -6.30 -29.07 0.81
N ALA A 42 -5.81 -27.83 0.67
CA ALA A 42 -6.59 -26.76 0.04
C ALA A 42 -7.01 -27.14 -1.39
N ASP A 43 -6.20 -27.89 -2.12
CA ASP A 43 -6.40 -28.26 -3.53
C ASP A 43 -7.61 -29.20 -3.73
N ASP A 44 -8.09 -29.84 -2.66
CA ASP A 44 -9.32 -30.62 -2.66
C ASP A 44 -10.58 -29.75 -2.72
N LEU A 45 -10.48 -28.45 -2.41
CA LEU A 45 -11.63 -27.57 -2.26
C LEU A 45 -12.21 -27.09 -3.58
N LEU A 46 -11.45 -27.09 -4.69
CA LEU A 46 -11.95 -26.54 -5.95
C LEU A 46 -13.25 -27.25 -6.40
N PRO A 47 -13.32 -28.59 -6.49
CA PRO A 47 -14.55 -29.28 -6.91
C PRO A 47 -15.76 -29.06 -6.00
N VAL A 48 -15.56 -28.54 -4.78
CA VAL A 48 -16.65 -28.29 -3.81
C VAL A 48 -17.64 -27.26 -4.33
N TYR A 49 -17.27 -26.36 -5.26
CA TYR A 49 -18.22 -25.39 -5.81
C TYR A 49 -19.48 -26.08 -6.38
N ASN A 50 -19.34 -27.28 -6.96
CA ASN A 50 -20.44 -28.08 -7.49
C ASN A 50 -21.45 -28.54 -6.43
N CYS A 51 -21.08 -28.47 -5.15
CA CYS A 51 -21.94 -28.83 -4.03
C CYS A 51 -22.60 -27.61 -3.37
N LEU A 52 -22.17 -26.39 -3.71
CA LEU A 52 -22.56 -25.17 -2.99
C LEU A 52 -23.74 -24.48 -3.64
N TRP A 53 -23.82 -24.43 -4.97
CA TRP A 53 -24.90 -23.74 -5.69
C TRP A 53 -26.25 -24.45 -5.54
N GLN A 54 -27.33 -23.70 -5.72
CA GLN A 54 -28.71 -24.21 -5.73
C GLN A 54 -29.29 -24.12 -7.14
N GLU A 55 -29.07 -22.98 -7.80
CA GLU A 55 -29.51 -22.74 -9.17
C GLU A 55 -28.32 -22.65 -10.15
N PRO A 56 -28.47 -23.06 -11.42
CA PRO A 56 -27.38 -23.07 -12.40
C PRO A 56 -26.67 -21.73 -12.57
N GLU A 57 -27.41 -20.62 -12.45
CA GLU A 57 -26.90 -19.25 -12.60
C GLU A 57 -25.88 -18.87 -11.51
N GLU A 58 -25.91 -19.55 -10.36
CA GLU A 58 -24.99 -19.31 -9.24
C GLU A 58 -23.65 -20.05 -9.41
N CYS A 59 -23.58 -21.03 -10.33
CA CYS A 59 -22.45 -21.94 -10.49
C CYS A 59 -21.13 -21.18 -10.74
N GLU A 60 -21.13 -20.26 -11.72
CA GLU A 60 -19.92 -19.49 -12.08
C GLU A 60 -19.49 -18.57 -10.94
N GLY A 61 -20.43 -17.88 -10.30
CA GLY A 61 -20.14 -16.98 -9.17
C GLY A 61 -19.56 -17.74 -7.97
N ILE A 62 -20.10 -18.92 -7.65
CA ILE A 62 -19.57 -19.77 -6.57
C ILE A 62 -18.20 -20.31 -6.93
N ARG A 63 -17.98 -20.77 -8.17
CA ARG A 63 -16.66 -21.21 -8.63
C ARG A 63 -15.62 -20.11 -8.45
N ALA A 64 -15.94 -18.87 -8.86
CA ALA A 64 -15.06 -17.72 -8.67
C ALA A 64 -14.76 -17.43 -7.19
N ILE A 65 -15.75 -17.57 -6.29
CA ILE A 65 -15.55 -17.42 -4.84
C ILE A 65 -14.60 -18.49 -4.31
N VAL A 66 -14.78 -19.75 -4.71
CA VAL A 66 -13.91 -20.85 -4.27
C VAL A 66 -12.49 -20.64 -4.78
N ILE A 67 -12.29 -20.27 -6.05
CA ILE A 67 -10.97 -19.94 -6.60
C ILE A 67 -10.32 -18.80 -5.81
N ARG A 68 -11.04 -17.71 -5.53
CA ARG A 68 -10.51 -16.61 -4.69
C ARG A 68 -10.14 -17.08 -3.29
N ALA A 69 -10.95 -17.93 -2.67
CA ALA A 69 -10.67 -18.48 -1.35
C ALA A 69 -9.41 -19.35 -1.34
N LEU A 70 -9.19 -20.13 -2.42
CA LEU A 70 -8.01 -20.99 -2.58
C LEU A 70 -6.69 -20.21 -2.63
N TYR A 71 -6.69 -18.94 -3.04
CA TYR A 71 -5.48 -18.10 -3.13
C TYR A 71 -5.46 -16.97 -2.09
N ASN A 72 -6.45 -16.91 -1.18
CA ASN A 72 -6.66 -15.75 -0.32
C ASN A 72 -5.46 -15.43 0.60
N ASP A 73 -4.81 -16.43 1.17
CA ASP A 73 -3.59 -16.23 1.97
C ASP A 73 -2.44 -15.64 1.13
N LEU A 74 -2.27 -16.08 -0.11
CA LEU A 74 -1.26 -15.56 -1.03
C LEU A 74 -1.60 -14.13 -1.49
N THR A 75 -2.87 -13.86 -1.80
CA THR A 75 -3.35 -12.51 -2.15
C THR A 75 -3.20 -11.54 -0.97
N MET A 76 -3.47 -11.99 0.26
CA MET A 76 -3.29 -11.17 1.47
C MET A 76 -1.81 -10.90 1.76
N GLN A 77 -0.95 -11.90 1.58
CA GLN A 77 0.50 -11.71 1.65
C GLN A 77 0.99 -10.71 0.61
N PHE A 78 0.54 -10.83 -0.64
CA PHE A 78 0.86 -9.90 -1.71
C PHE A 78 0.42 -8.46 -1.41
N ALA A 79 -0.82 -8.27 -0.94
CA ALA A 79 -1.34 -6.96 -0.58
C ALA A 79 -0.52 -6.30 0.54
N SER A 80 -0.08 -7.08 1.53
CA SER A 80 0.81 -6.63 2.59
C SER A 80 2.18 -6.21 2.04
N LEU A 81 2.79 -7.04 1.18
CA LEU A 81 4.05 -6.74 0.52
C LEU A 81 3.98 -5.44 -0.28
N ARG A 82 2.94 -5.29 -1.11
CA ARG A 82 2.71 -4.09 -1.92
C ARG A 82 2.60 -2.84 -1.05
N LYS A 83 1.84 -2.90 0.05
CA LYS A 83 1.68 -1.79 0.99
C LYS A 83 3.01 -1.42 1.67
N ASN A 84 3.82 -2.42 2.03
CA ASN A 84 5.13 -2.20 2.63
C ASN A 84 6.10 -1.57 1.62
N LEU A 85 6.10 -2.04 0.37
CA LEU A 85 6.90 -1.49 -0.71
C LEU A 85 6.54 -0.02 -0.98
N GLU A 86 5.25 0.30 -1.07
CA GLU A 86 4.78 1.68 -1.27
C GLU A 86 5.27 2.62 -0.14
N ASN A 87 5.23 2.15 1.11
CA ASN A 87 5.75 2.89 2.25
C ASN A 87 7.27 3.09 2.16
N ASP A 88 8.04 2.06 1.81
CA ASP A 88 9.50 2.16 1.67
C ASP A 88 9.88 3.10 0.51
N ILE A 89 9.20 3.04 -0.64
CA ILE A 89 9.39 3.98 -1.76
C ILE A 89 9.11 5.41 -1.29
N ARG A 90 8.00 5.63 -0.58
CA ARG A 90 7.63 6.95 -0.07
C ARG A 90 8.71 7.52 0.86
N VAL A 91 9.20 6.72 1.81
CA VAL A 91 10.22 7.17 2.75
C VAL A 91 11.57 7.38 2.06
N SER A 92 11.96 6.49 1.13
CA SER A 92 13.19 6.65 0.33
C SER A 92 13.18 7.94 -0.49
N ARG A 93 12.07 8.25 -1.17
CA ARG A 93 11.88 9.51 -1.90
C ARG A 93 12.00 10.73 -0.97
N GLN A 94 11.35 10.70 0.19
CA GLN A 94 11.43 11.78 1.18
C GLN A 94 12.86 11.97 1.70
N HIS A 95 13.59 10.87 1.91
CA HIS A 95 14.99 10.89 2.31
C HIS A 95 15.89 11.49 1.23
N ARG A 96 15.75 11.07 -0.02
CA ARG A 96 16.49 11.62 -1.17
C ARG A 96 16.22 13.11 -1.36
N ALA A 97 14.96 13.52 -1.36
CA ALA A 97 14.57 14.93 -1.50
C ALA A 97 15.20 15.78 -0.40
N THR A 98 15.12 15.34 0.86
CA THR A 98 15.69 16.05 1.99
C THR A 98 17.21 16.12 1.95
N ASN A 99 17.89 15.04 1.56
CA ASN A 99 19.35 15.05 1.41
C ASN A 99 19.81 16.02 0.31
N ARG A 100 19.11 16.08 -0.84
CA ARG A 100 19.42 17.06 -1.89
C ARG A 100 19.22 18.49 -1.39
N ALA A 101 18.11 18.73 -0.70
CA ALA A 101 17.80 20.03 -0.10
C ALA A 101 18.91 20.46 0.89
N ARG A 102 19.38 19.52 1.71
CA ARG A 102 20.50 19.73 2.65
C ARG A 102 21.83 20.00 1.97
N GLN A 103 22.15 19.31 0.87
CA GLN A 103 23.38 19.57 0.11
C GLN A 103 23.39 20.97 -0.51
N ASN A 104 22.22 21.51 -0.86
CA ASN A 104 22.04 22.82 -1.48
C ASN A 104 21.57 23.89 -0.47
N MET A 105 21.82 23.68 0.83
CA MET A 105 21.31 24.53 1.89
C MET A 105 21.97 25.92 1.85
N GLN A 106 21.15 26.97 1.87
CA GLN A 106 21.63 28.35 1.96
C GLN A 106 22.12 28.65 3.38
N LEU A 107 23.01 29.64 3.55
CA LEU A 107 23.66 29.91 4.84
C LEU A 107 22.65 30.14 5.98
N PHE A 108 21.55 30.85 5.71
CA PHE A 108 20.47 31.13 6.67
C PHE A 108 19.56 29.93 6.99
N ASP A 109 19.64 28.84 6.23
CA ASP A 109 18.91 27.60 6.53
C ASP A 109 19.69 26.71 7.53
N THR A 110 21.00 26.92 7.67
CA THR A 110 21.87 26.07 8.50
C THR A 110 21.60 26.16 10.00
N ASN A 111 20.96 27.23 10.46
CA ASN A 111 20.60 27.43 11.86
C ASN A 111 19.24 26.84 12.23
N LYS A 112 18.47 26.30 11.27
CA LYS A 112 17.11 25.80 11.51
C LYS A 112 17.15 24.39 12.09
N LYS A 113 16.30 24.12 13.08
CA LYS A 113 16.25 22.83 13.77
C LYS A 113 15.44 21.82 12.96
N ILE A 114 16.03 20.66 12.68
CA ILE A 114 15.40 19.58 11.91
C ILE A 114 14.85 18.50 12.86
N TYR A 115 13.56 18.22 12.71
CA TYR A 115 12.82 17.17 13.41
C TYR A 115 12.58 15.96 12.50
N ASP A 116 12.67 14.76 13.08
CA ASP A 116 12.51 13.47 12.40
C ASP A 116 13.30 13.35 11.09
N ASN A 117 14.44 14.04 11.00
CA ASN A 117 15.31 14.17 9.83
C ASN A 117 14.72 14.88 8.61
N TYR A 118 13.43 15.23 8.61
CA TYR A 118 12.72 15.68 7.40
C TYR A 118 11.94 16.97 7.54
N TYR A 119 11.76 17.49 8.76
CA TYR A 119 10.82 18.57 9.01
C TYR A 119 11.44 19.75 9.73
N TYR A 120 11.02 20.95 9.35
CA TYR A 120 11.13 22.13 10.20
C TYR A 120 9.87 22.31 11.02
N HIS A 121 10.02 22.85 12.22
CA HIS A 121 8.92 23.15 13.12
C HIS A 121 8.55 24.64 13.03
N LEU A 122 7.24 24.92 12.91
CA LEU A 122 6.71 26.28 12.89
C LEU A 122 6.33 26.69 14.31
N LEU A 123 6.83 27.84 14.73
CA LEU A 123 6.47 28.47 16.00
C LEU A 123 5.09 29.12 15.87
N ASP A 124 4.26 28.94 16.91
CA ASP A 124 2.98 29.63 17.11
C ASP A 124 1.94 29.45 15.99
N HIS A 125 2.05 28.40 15.18
CA HIS A 125 1.02 28.03 14.21
C HIS A 125 0.03 27.03 14.81
N ASP A 126 -1.24 27.47 14.92
CA ASP A 126 -2.36 26.67 15.42
C ASP A 126 -2.08 26.12 16.85
N THR A 127 -2.04 24.81 17.02
CA THR A 127 -1.79 24.13 18.31
C THR A 127 -0.30 24.04 18.67
N GLY A 128 0.58 24.68 17.89
CA GLY A 128 2.03 24.64 18.10
C GLY A 128 2.67 23.31 17.72
N ASN A 129 1.98 22.45 16.96
CA ASN A 129 2.50 21.17 16.47
C ASN A 129 2.47 21.12 14.92
N THR A 130 2.92 22.20 14.30
CA THR A 130 2.89 22.33 12.83
C THR A 130 4.29 22.23 12.25
N TYR A 131 4.43 21.42 11.21
CA TYR A 131 5.72 21.08 10.62
C TYR A 131 5.67 21.20 9.10
N VAL A 132 6.76 21.65 8.48
CA VAL A 132 6.92 21.72 7.03
C VAL A 132 8.07 20.83 6.59
N LEU A 133 7.95 20.15 5.44
CA LEU A 133 9.07 19.37 4.91
C LEU A 133 10.25 20.29 4.57
N VAL A 134 11.46 19.89 4.95
CA VAL A 134 12.71 20.63 4.64
C VAL A 134 12.84 20.83 3.13
N ALA A 135 12.60 19.78 2.34
CA ALA A 135 12.67 19.85 0.88
C ALA A 135 11.64 20.83 0.30
N ASP A 136 10.40 20.83 0.81
CA ASP A 136 9.34 21.72 0.33
C ASP A 136 9.64 23.17 0.71
N TYR A 137 10.05 23.43 1.95
CA TYR A 137 10.45 24.76 2.40
C TYR A 137 11.61 25.30 1.55
N GLN A 138 12.62 24.50 1.25
CA GLN A 138 13.76 24.96 0.47
C GLN A 138 13.45 25.26 -1.00
N ASN A 139 12.49 24.54 -1.59
CA ASN A 139 12.05 24.77 -2.96
C ASN A 139 10.89 25.77 -3.08
N MET A 140 10.37 26.27 -1.95
CA MET A 140 9.24 27.19 -1.91
C MET A 140 9.60 28.57 -2.49
N ARG A 141 8.65 29.19 -3.18
CA ARG A 141 8.83 30.54 -3.73
C ARG A 141 9.15 31.56 -2.63
N GLN A 142 10.15 32.41 -2.89
CA GLN A 142 10.44 33.54 -2.02
C GLN A 142 9.28 34.56 -2.05
N ALA A 143 8.96 35.08 -0.87
CA ALA A 143 7.98 36.13 -0.69
C ALA A 143 8.45 37.40 -1.43
N SER A 144 7.64 37.85 -2.39
CA SER A 144 7.82 39.11 -3.11
C SER A 144 6.46 39.78 -3.24
N ARG A 145 6.44 41.12 -3.36
CA ARG A 145 5.21 41.91 -3.54
C ARG A 145 4.40 41.52 -4.78
N GLU A 146 5.03 40.88 -5.77
CA GLU A 146 4.44 40.54 -7.06
C GLU A 146 4.16 39.02 -7.24
N ASN A 147 4.66 38.17 -6.33
CA ASN A 147 4.52 36.73 -6.48
C ASN A 147 3.20 36.22 -5.90
N ALA A 148 2.36 35.63 -6.77
CA ALA A 148 1.28 34.77 -6.30
C ALA A 148 1.89 33.58 -5.53
N GLY A 149 1.44 33.39 -4.29
CA GLY A 149 1.92 32.31 -3.43
C GLY A 149 1.78 30.94 -4.09
N GLN A 150 2.68 30.02 -3.74
CA GLN A 150 2.63 28.66 -4.26
C GLN A 150 1.49 27.90 -3.62
N ALA A 151 0.70 27.16 -4.39
CA ALA A 151 -0.34 26.31 -3.83
C ALA A 151 0.29 25.25 -2.90
N GLY A 152 -0.33 25.04 -1.75
CA GLY A 152 0.08 24.09 -0.73
C GLY A 152 -1.12 23.51 0.00
N ILE A 153 -0.85 22.50 0.82
CA ILE A 153 -1.84 21.82 1.63
C ILE A 153 -1.35 21.68 3.08
N ILE A 154 -2.29 21.75 4.02
CA ILE A 154 -2.07 21.45 5.43
C ILE A 154 -2.99 20.30 5.82
N TYR A 155 -2.44 19.25 6.42
CA TYR A 155 -3.22 18.08 6.83
C TYR A 155 -2.69 17.49 8.14
N LYS A 156 -3.51 16.72 8.86
CA LYS A 156 -3.08 16.01 10.07
C LYS A 156 -2.22 14.80 9.69
N ASP A 157 -1.09 14.60 10.37
CA ASP A 157 -0.22 13.46 10.14
C ASP A 157 -1.01 12.16 10.41
N PRO A 158 -1.15 11.25 9.43
CA PRO A 158 -1.87 9.98 9.61
C PRO A 158 -1.30 9.11 10.73
N ASN A 159 0.00 9.26 11.03
CA ASN A 159 0.67 8.51 12.09
C ASN A 159 0.63 9.23 13.45
N ASN A 160 0.33 10.54 13.46
CA ASN A 160 0.23 11.34 14.69
C ASN A 160 -0.78 12.49 14.52
N LEU A 161 -2.03 12.27 14.90
CA LEU A 161 -3.11 13.24 14.71
C LEU A 161 -2.93 14.57 15.47
N GLN A 162 -2.00 14.65 16.43
CA GLN A 162 -1.65 15.90 17.11
C GLN A 162 -0.74 16.80 16.24
N ARG A 163 -0.13 16.24 15.21
CA ARG A 163 0.79 16.91 14.30
C ARG A 163 0.09 17.37 13.03
N SER A 164 0.32 18.61 12.62
CA SER A 164 -0.08 19.15 11.32
C SER A 164 1.13 19.22 10.39
N ILE A 165 1.00 18.74 9.16
CA ILE A 165 2.05 18.75 8.13
C ILE A 165 1.67 19.72 7.00
N ILE A 166 2.62 20.56 6.63
CA ILE A 166 2.55 21.47 5.48
C ILE A 166 3.34 20.87 4.33
N ARG A 167 2.72 20.83 3.14
CA ARG A 167 3.37 20.45 1.88
C ARG A 167 3.05 21.42 0.76
N THR A 168 3.99 21.58 -0.17
CA THR A 168 3.69 22.20 -1.47
C THR A 168 2.82 21.27 -2.30
N TYR A 169 1.82 21.81 -2.98
CA TYR A 169 0.90 21.03 -3.80
C TYR A 169 1.43 20.93 -5.23
N ASP A 170 1.66 19.70 -5.68
CA ASP A 170 2.16 19.36 -7.02
C ASP A 170 1.08 18.79 -7.95
N GLY A 171 -0.19 18.76 -7.50
CA GLY A 171 -1.30 18.14 -8.23
C GLY A 171 -1.58 16.68 -7.85
N SER A 172 -0.87 16.12 -6.87
CA SER A 172 -1.10 14.77 -6.35
C SER A 172 -2.37 14.65 -5.50
N ASP A 173 -2.78 13.42 -5.17
CA ASP A 173 -3.94 13.17 -4.31
C ASP A 173 -3.80 13.84 -2.95
N THR A 174 -4.85 14.58 -2.57
CA THR A 174 -4.90 15.29 -1.29
C THR A 174 -5.36 14.35 -0.16
N PRO A 175 -4.67 14.34 0.99
CA PRO A 175 -5.14 13.60 2.16
C PRO A 175 -6.54 14.07 2.58
N ARG A 176 -7.38 13.13 3.05
CA ARG A 176 -8.72 13.48 3.56
C ARG A 176 -8.61 14.48 4.71
N GLY A 177 -9.37 15.58 4.61
CA GLY A 177 -9.36 16.66 5.59
C GLY A 177 -8.21 17.66 5.40
N ALA A 178 -7.47 17.61 4.29
CA ALA A 178 -6.48 18.62 3.96
C ALA A 178 -7.13 19.98 3.66
N SER A 179 -6.51 21.05 4.13
CA SER A 179 -6.88 22.44 3.84
C SER A 179 -5.93 23.02 2.81
N SER A 180 -6.47 23.59 1.73
CA SER A 180 -5.68 24.29 0.70
C SER A 180 -5.21 25.65 1.22
N VAL A 181 -3.94 25.95 0.99
CA VAL A 181 -3.28 27.19 1.43
C VAL A 181 -2.34 27.72 0.34
N TYR A 182 -1.98 28.99 0.45
CA TYR A 182 -0.91 29.60 -0.34
C TYR A 182 0.33 29.79 0.52
N LEU A 183 1.46 29.30 0.02
CA LEU A 183 2.73 29.25 0.72
C LEU A 183 3.78 30.11 0.03
N THR A 184 4.46 30.94 0.80
CA THR A 184 5.73 31.59 0.41
C THR A 184 6.70 31.55 1.59
N ARG A 185 7.98 31.80 1.34
CA ARG A 185 8.99 31.85 2.41
C ARG A 185 9.88 33.09 2.33
N ASP A 186 10.50 33.43 3.44
CA ASP A 186 11.70 34.27 3.47
C ASP A 186 12.88 33.50 4.10
N GLU A 187 13.86 34.20 4.65
CA GLU A 187 15.03 33.61 5.29
C GLU A 187 14.72 32.94 6.64
N GLU A 188 13.69 33.39 7.36
CA GLU A 188 13.40 32.98 8.74
C GLU A 188 12.00 32.38 8.94
N CYS A 189 11.09 32.69 8.02
CA CYS A 189 9.67 32.48 8.15
C CYS A 189 9.09 31.75 6.94
N ILE A 190 7.91 31.19 7.18
CA ILE A 190 6.96 30.73 6.17
C ILE A 190 5.72 31.60 6.27
N TYR A 191 5.17 31.99 5.14
CA TYR A 191 3.90 32.70 5.05
C TYR A 191 2.83 31.72 4.58
N ILE A 192 1.75 31.63 5.35
CA ILE A 192 0.60 30.77 5.05
C ILE A 192 -0.60 31.70 4.85
N ASN A 193 -1.13 31.74 3.63
CA ASN A 193 -2.17 32.70 3.23
C ASN A 193 -1.78 34.16 3.55
N GLY A 194 -0.48 34.48 3.45
CA GLY A 194 0.07 35.80 3.77
C GLY A 194 0.35 36.07 5.26
N VAL A 195 -0.03 35.16 6.16
CA VAL A 195 0.28 35.26 7.61
C VAL A 195 1.64 34.65 7.90
N ARG A 196 2.49 35.37 8.62
CA ARG A 196 3.89 35.01 8.89
C ARG A 196 4.03 34.10 10.12
N PHE A 197 4.79 33.01 9.96
CA PHE A 197 5.17 32.08 11.03
C PHE A 197 6.67 31.81 11.02
N TYR A 198 7.32 31.85 12.18
CA TYR A 198 8.77 31.64 12.32
C TYR A 198 9.12 30.16 12.33
N ILE A 199 10.30 29.82 11.79
CA ILE A 199 10.86 28.47 11.91
C ILE A 199 11.73 28.39 13.16
N GLU A 200 11.59 27.30 13.92
CA GLU A 200 12.43 27.03 15.08
C GLU A 200 13.92 26.87 14.67
N THR A 201 14.80 27.52 15.42
CA THR A 201 16.25 27.48 15.21
C THR A 201 16.97 26.73 16.33
N LEU A 202 18.16 26.24 16.02
CA LEU A 202 19.05 25.59 16.99
C LEU A 202 19.47 26.58 18.08
N ARG A 203 19.47 26.12 19.32
CA ARG A 203 19.95 26.92 20.45
C ARG A 203 21.46 27.08 20.39
N ARG A 204 21.98 28.12 21.04
CA ARG A 204 23.43 28.38 21.09
C ARG A 204 24.18 27.19 21.70
N GLY A 205 25.02 26.53 20.90
CA GLY A 205 25.77 25.33 21.29
C GLY A 205 25.06 24.00 21.03
N GLU A 206 23.82 24.01 20.53
CA GLU A 206 23.10 22.82 20.10
C GLU A 206 23.65 22.34 18.74
N GLN A 207 24.06 21.07 18.66
CA GLN A 207 24.49 20.43 17.42
C GLN A 207 23.40 19.49 16.91
N GLN A 208 23.13 19.56 15.62
CA GLN A 208 22.16 18.71 14.94
C GLN A 208 22.79 17.33 14.64
N THR A 209 22.38 16.29 15.37
CA THR A 209 22.74 14.89 15.04
C THR A 209 21.70 14.30 14.09
N LEU A 210 22.13 13.88 12.89
CA LEU A 210 21.25 13.29 11.88
C LEU A 210 21.78 11.91 11.45
N PRO A 211 20.94 10.87 11.39
CA PRO A 211 21.33 9.55 10.93
C PRO A 211 21.78 9.57 9.46
N THR A 212 22.84 8.81 9.15
CA THR A 212 23.45 8.69 7.81
C THR A 212 23.07 7.41 7.06
N LYS A 213 22.09 6.62 7.56
CA LYS A 213 21.80 5.30 6.98
C LYS A 213 21.25 5.40 5.55
N LYS A 214 22.02 4.86 4.60
CA LYS A 214 21.59 4.48 3.26
C LYS A 214 21.07 3.02 3.30
N GLY A 215 19.87 2.78 2.80
CA GLY A 215 19.28 1.45 2.66
C GLY A 215 17.75 1.48 2.67
N SER A 216 17.12 0.35 2.30
CA SER A 216 15.69 0.12 2.60
C SER A 216 15.45 0.41 4.08
N VAL A 217 14.42 1.20 4.37
CA VAL A 217 14.07 1.58 5.73
C VAL A 217 13.64 0.35 6.53
N SER A 218 13.02 -0.62 5.87
CA SER A 218 12.58 -1.88 6.47
C SER A 218 13.66 -2.97 6.48
N GLY A 219 14.71 -2.87 5.67
CA GLY A 219 15.73 -3.91 5.51
C GLY A 219 15.21 -5.19 4.84
N ARG A 220 14.04 -5.12 4.17
CA ARG A 220 13.40 -6.26 3.50
C ARG A 220 13.96 -6.48 2.11
N ASP A 221 14.06 -7.74 1.72
CA ASP A 221 14.32 -8.14 0.35
C ASP A 221 12.99 -8.41 -0.36
N PHE A 222 12.40 -7.34 -0.91
CA PHE A 222 11.14 -7.44 -1.65
C PHE A 222 11.25 -8.31 -2.90
N TYR A 223 12.46 -8.48 -3.47
CA TYR A 223 12.66 -9.31 -4.65
C TYR A 223 12.51 -10.79 -4.27
N GLU A 224 13.22 -11.20 -3.22
CA GLU A 224 13.13 -12.57 -2.70
C GLU A 224 11.70 -12.89 -2.22
N GLU A 225 11.07 -11.99 -1.45
CA GLU A 225 9.69 -12.19 -0.97
C GLU A 225 8.68 -12.35 -2.13
N LEU A 226 8.81 -11.56 -3.21
CA LEU A 226 7.94 -11.69 -4.39
C LEU A 226 8.21 -12.96 -5.21
N GLU A 227 9.47 -13.43 -5.28
CA GLU A 227 9.80 -14.67 -5.98
C GLU A 227 9.35 -15.90 -5.19
N GLN A 228 9.47 -15.88 -3.87
CA GLN A 228 8.89 -16.89 -2.98
C GLN A 228 7.36 -16.95 -3.15
N LEU A 229 6.68 -15.80 -3.16
CA LEU A 229 5.24 -15.73 -3.41
C LEU A 229 4.87 -16.31 -4.79
N SER A 230 5.62 -15.95 -5.84
CA SER A 230 5.42 -16.45 -7.20
C SER A 230 5.57 -17.97 -7.28
N THR A 231 6.52 -18.51 -6.53
CA THR A 231 6.76 -19.95 -6.44
C THR A 231 5.60 -20.66 -5.73
N GLN A 232 5.10 -20.09 -4.62
CA GLN A 232 3.95 -20.64 -3.90
C GLN A 232 2.67 -20.63 -4.75
N ILE A 233 2.45 -19.58 -5.54
CA ILE A 233 1.31 -19.50 -6.49
C ILE A 233 1.39 -20.66 -7.48
N ARG A 234 2.55 -20.85 -8.14
CA ARG A 234 2.76 -21.95 -9.11
C ARG A 234 2.54 -23.31 -8.48
N GLN A 235 3.15 -23.56 -7.31
CA GLN A 235 3.01 -24.83 -6.61
C GLN A 235 1.55 -25.15 -6.28
N ARG A 236 0.76 -24.14 -5.89
CA ARG A 236 -0.67 -24.32 -5.63
C ARG A 236 -1.46 -24.55 -6.91
N THR A 237 -1.17 -23.83 -7.98
CA THR A 237 -1.78 -24.09 -9.30
C THR A 237 -1.51 -25.52 -9.76
N ASP A 238 -0.27 -25.97 -9.67
CA ASP A 238 0.13 -27.33 -10.05
C ASP A 238 -0.58 -28.39 -9.19
N ALA A 239 -0.70 -28.16 -7.88
CA ALA A 239 -1.41 -29.06 -6.97
C ALA A 239 -2.91 -29.15 -7.29
N ILE A 240 -3.55 -28.02 -7.60
CA ILE A 240 -4.95 -27.98 -8.06
C ILE A 240 -5.10 -28.72 -9.40
N HIS A 241 -4.20 -28.49 -10.35
CA HIS A 241 -4.24 -29.13 -11.67
C HIS A 241 -4.00 -30.65 -11.62
N GLY A 242 -3.24 -31.11 -10.62
CA GLY A 242 -3.02 -32.52 -10.34
C GLY A 242 -4.23 -33.24 -9.75
N ASN A 243 -5.26 -32.52 -9.31
CA ASN A 243 -6.46 -33.12 -8.75
C ASN A 243 -7.36 -33.70 -9.87
N ILE A 244 -7.60 -35.01 -9.83
CA ILE A 244 -8.38 -35.72 -10.87
C ILE A 244 -9.85 -35.25 -10.96
N PHE A 245 -10.37 -34.59 -9.92
CA PHE A 245 -11.74 -34.09 -9.87
C PHE A 245 -11.87 -32.66 -10.44
N VAL A 246 -10.76 -32.06 -10.87
CA VAL A 246 -10.72 -30.73 -11.48
C VAL A 246 -10.82 -30.87 -13.00
N SER A 247 -11.85 -30.26 -13.60
CA SER A 247 -12.08 -30.33 -15.04
C SER A 247 -11.16 -29.39 -15.83
N GLU A 248 -11.01 -29.61 -17.14
CA GLU A 248 -10.26 -28.70 -18.01
C GLU A 248 -10.84 -27.28 -18.03
N THR A 249 -12.15 -27.14 -17.83
CA THR A 249 -12.79 -25.83 -17.69
C THR A 249 -12.35 -25.16 -16.38
N ASP A 250 -12.29 -25.91 -15.28
CA ASP A 250 -11.84 -25.37 -13.99
C ASP A 250 -10.36 -24.93 -14.04
N LYS A 251 -9.51 -25.71 -14.72
CA LYS A 251 -8.09 -25.35 -14.93
C LYS A 251 -7.96 -24.01 -15.66
N LYS A 252 -8.73 -23.79 -16.72
CA LYS A 252 -8.73 -22.50 -17.46
C LYS A 252 -9.12 -21.32 -16.58
N GLU A 253 -10.13 -21.48 -15.73
CA GLU A 253 -10.59 -20.42 -14.81
C GLU A 253 -9.53 -20.11 -13.75
N VAL A 254 -8.85 -21.14 -13.24
CA VAL A 254 -7.71 -20.98 -12.34
C VAL A 254 -6.56 -20.26 -13.04
N ASP A 255 -6.21 -20.67 -14.27
CA ASP A 255 -5.15 -20.04 -15.06
C ASP A 255 -5.43 -18.57 -15.34
N GLU A 256 -6.68 -18.21 -15.65
CA GLU A 256 -7.08 -16.82 -15.86
C GLU A 256 -6.93 -16.00 -14.57
N PHE A 257 -7.37 -16.53 -13.43
CA PHE A 257 -7.18 -15.90 -12.13
C PHE A 257 -5.69 -15.70 -11.79
N VAL A 258 -4.88 -16.73 -11.97
CA VAL A 258 -3.44 -16.74 -11.69
C VAL A 258 -2.70 -15.78 -12.61
N LYS A 259 -3.07 -15.72 -13.90
CA LYS A 259 -2.51 -14.76 -14.86
C LYS A 259 -2.71 -13.32 -14.40
N ASN A 260 -3.91 -12.97 -13.95
CA ASN A 260 -4.20 -11.62 -13.43
C ASN A 260 -3.32 -11.30 -12.21
N LEU A 261 -3.16 -12.26 -11.29
CA LEU A 261 -2.29 -12.10 -10.13
C LEU A 261 -0.82 -11.91 -10.53
N PHE A 262 -0.31 -12.65 -11.52
CA PHE A 262 1.05 -12.45 -12.04
C PHE A 262 1.24 -11.11 -12.74
N THR A 263 0.22 -10.60 -13.43
CA THR A 263 0.26 -9.24 -14.00
C THR A 263 0.41 -8.18 -12.90
N GLU A 264 -0.33 -8.30 -11.79
CA GLU A 264 -0.19 -7.40 -10.65
C GLU A 264 1.20 -7.50 -9.98
N ILE A 265 1.73 -8.71 -9.84
CA ILE A 265 3.09 -8.94 -9.33
C ILE A 265 4.13 -8.29 -10.25
N ALA A 266 3.97 -8.40 -11.57
CA ALA A 266 4.88 -7.80 -12.54
C ALA A 266 4.88 -6.26 -12.46
N HIS A 267 3.70 -5.63 -12.31
CA HIS A 267 3.61 -4.18 -12.08
C HIS A 267 4.29 -3.78 -10.76
N THR A 268 4.13 -4.59 -9.70
CA THR A 268 4.77 -4.33 -8.40
C THR A 268 6.30 -4.44 -8.49
N ARG A 269 6.83 -5.35 -9.32
CA ARG A 269 8.28 -5.44 -9.60
C ARG A 269 8.82 -4.19 -10.28
N GLN A 270 8.08 -3.62 -11.24
CA GLN A 270 8.48 -2.34 -11.87
C GLN A 270 8.51 -1.19 -10.85
N ASP A 271 7.58 -1.19 -9.88
CA ASP A 271 7.60 -0.19 -8.81
C ASP A 271 8.83 -0.30 -7.91
N MET A 272 9.43 -1.50 -7.76
CA MET A 272 10.63 -1.68 -6.96
C MET A 272 11.87 -0.96 -7.52
N GLU A 273 11.97 -0.76 -8.84
CA GLU A 273 13.08 -0.03 -9.46
C GLU A 273 13.22 1.40 -8.87
N LYS A 274 12.10 1.98 -8.42
CA LYS A 274 12.07 3.30 -7.75
C LYS A 274 12.84 3.32 -6.43
N LEU A 275 13.10 2.17 -5.79
CA LEU A 275 13.94 2.09 -4.60
C LEU A 275 15.42 2.24 -4.94
N GLU A 276 15.87 1.81 -6.11
CA GLU A 276 17.29 1.82 -6.51
C GLU A 276 17.75 3.19 -7.05
N ASP A 277 16.84 3.97 -7.65
CA ASP A 277 17.11 5.29 -8.28
C ASP A 277 17.30 6.50 -7.32
#